data_AF-A0A529NW64-F1
#
_entry.id   AF-A0A529NW64-F1
#
_cell.length_a   1.000
_cell.length_b   1.000
_cell.length_c   1.000
_cell.angle_alpha   90.00
_cell.angle_beta   90.00
_cell.angle_gamma   90.00
#
_symmetry.space_group_name_H-M   'P 1'
#
loop_
_entity.id
_entity.type
_entity.pdbx_description
1 polymer ?
#
loop_
_entity_poly.entity_id
_entity_poly.type
_entity_poly.pdbx_seq_one_letter_code
_entity_poly.pdbx_strand_id
1 'polypeptide(L)' 'PKIILTPHIASVTQPATAARAVIENIRRHRAGLDPIGLVERSRGY' A
#
# COMPACT_ATOMS: atom_id res chain seq x y z
N PRO A 1 3.17 -29.55 -20.79
CA PRO A 1 2.69 -28.16 -20.58
C PRO A 1 1.80 -28.04 -19.31
N LYS A 2 2.35 -27.50 -18.21
CA LYS A 2 1.65 -27.34 -16.91
C LYS A 2 1.88 -25.94 -16.27
N ILE A 3 2.18 -24.93 -17.10
CA ILE A 3 2.47 -23.56 -16.62
C ILE A 3 1.34 -22.63 -17.05
N ILE A 4 0.82 -21.87 -16.09
CA ILE A 4 -0.10 -20.75 -16.33
C ILE A 4 0.67 -19.47 -16.01
N LEU A 5 0.73 -18.55 -16.97
CA LEU A 5 1.44 -17.28 -16.85
C LEU A 5 0.44 -16.13 -16.96
N THR A 6 0.44 -15.22 -15.99
CA THR A 6 -0.39 -14.02 -15.99
C THR A 6 0.50 -12.77 -15.99
N PRO A 7 0.17 -11.70 -16.73
CA PRO A 7 1.00 -10.50 -16.87
C PRO A 7 0.94 -9.58 -15.63
N HIS A 8 1.36 -10.09 -14.46
CA HIS A 8 1.37 -9.36 -13.18
C HIS A 8 -0.01 -8.77 -12.78
N ILE A 9 -1.08 -9.50 -13.07
CA ILE A 9 -2.46 -9.11 -12.74
C ILE A 9 -3.02 -9.90 -11.54
N ALA A 10 -2.15 -10.50 -10.73
CA ALA A 10 -2.58 -11.26 -9.55
C ALA A 10 -3.29 -10.36 -8.51
N SER A 11 -2.90 -9.08 -8.45
CA SER A 11 -3.55 -8.07 -7.62
C SER A 11 -3.34 -6.70 -8.25
N VAL A 12 -4.36 -5.85 -8.17
CA VAL A 12 -4.29 -4.45 -8.63
C VAL A 12 -4.78 -3.56 -7.49
N THR A 13 -3.99 -2.56 -7.16
CA THR A 13 -4.36 -1.52 -6.21
C THR A 13 -5.61 -0.78 -6.69
N GLN A 14 -6.66 -0.78 -5.88
CA GLN A 14 -7.90 -0.08 -6.19
C GLN A 14 -7.72 1.43 -5.92
N PRO A 15 -7.78 2.31 -6.94
CA PRO A 15 -7.42 3.72 -6.77
C PRO A 15 -8.27 4.44 -5.73
N ALA A 16 -9.58 4.15 -5.68
CA ALA A 16 -10.51 4.81 -4.77
C ALA A 16 -10.20 4.51 -3.29
N THR A 17 -9.90 3.26 -2.95
CA THR A 17 -9.57 2.90 -1.56
C THR A 17 -8.14 3.28 -1.21
N ALA A 18 -7.20 3.19 -2.14
CA ALA A 18 -5.82 3.65 -1.93
C ALA A 18 -5.76 5.16 -1.66
N ALA A 19 -6.51 5.97 -2.41
CA ALA A 19 -6.60 7.41 -2.17
C ALA A 19 -7.13 7.72 -0.76
N ARG A 20 -8.15 6.99 -0.29
CA ARG A 20 -8.66 7.13 1.09
C ARG A 20 -7.58 6.85 2.13
N ALA A 21 -6.80 5.78 1.96
CA ALA A 21 -5.71 5.44 2.88
C ALA A 21 -4.62 6.52 2.91
N VAL A 22 -4.25 7.07 1.75
CA VAL A 22 -3.26 8.17 1.65
C VAL A 22 -3.77 9.42 2.36
N ILE A 23 -5.00 9.84 2.08
CA ILE A 23 -5.61 11.03 2.69
C ILE A 23 -5.64 10.89 4.22
N GLU A 24 -5.97 9.70 4.73
CA GLU A 24 -6.02 9.48 6.17
C GLU A 24 -4.64 9.56 6.82
N ASN A 25 -3.61 8.99 6.18
CA ASN A 25 -2.24 9.12 6.66
C ASN A 25 -1.73 10.56 6.63
N ILE A 26 -2.14 11.37 5.65
CA ILE A 26 -1.83 12.80 5.62
C ILE A 26 -2.49 13.52 6.82
N ARG A 27 -3.75 13.21 7.14
CA ARG A 27 -4.45 13.80 8.30
C ARG A 27 -3.75 13.44 9.60
N ARG A 28 -3.40 12.16 9.78
CA ARG A 28 -2.64 11.67 10.95
C ARG A 28 -1.33 12.41 11.11
N HIS A 29 -0.54 12.47 10.05
CA HIS A 29 0.75 13.16 10.07
C HIS A 29 0.61 14.63 10.46
N ARG A 30 -0.39 15.34 9.90
CA ARG A 30 -0.68 16.73 10.26
C ARG A 30 -1.14 16.91 11.71
N ALA A 31 -1.76 15.89 12.29
CA ALA A 31 -2.16 15.87 13.70
C ALA A 31 -1.02 15.43 14.64
N GLY A 32 0.21 15.23 14.13
CA GLY A 32 1.34 14.74 14.91
C GLY A 32 1.26 13.26 15.27
N LEU A 33 0.36 12.50 14.62
CA LEU A 33 0.22 11.07 14.78
C LEU A 33 1.01 10.32 13.71
N ASP A 34 1.48 9.12 14.07
CA ASP A 34 2.16 8.26 13.12
C ASP A 34 1.22 7.77 12.00
N PRO A 35 1.70 7.75 10.75
CA PRO A 35 1.01 7.06 9.66
C PRO A 35 0.82 5.56 9.96
N ILE A 36 -0.25 5.00 9.43
CA ILE A 36 -0.50 3.55 9.42
C ILE A 36 0.24 2.93 8.23
N GLY A 37 0.87 1.78 8.46
CA GLY A 37 1.56 1.01 7.42
C GLY A 37 3.01 1.44 7.18
N LEU A 38 3.68 1.95 8.21
CA LEU A 38 5.11 2.27 8.14
C LEU A 38 5.95 1.02 7.90
N VAL A 39 6.94 1.15 7.01
CA VAL A 39 7.89 0.09 6.66
C VAL A 39 9.15 0.22 7.53
N GLU A 40 9.57 -0.90 8.12
CA GLU A 40 10.86 -1.01 8.82
C GLU A 40 12.00 -1.20 7.82
N ARG A 41 12.71 -0.12 7.49
CA ARG A 41 13.71 -0.11 6.40
C ARG A 41 14.84 -1.12 6.55
N SER A 42 15.19 -1.52 7.78
CA SER A 42 16.23 -2.52 8.04
C SER A 42 15.81 -3.95 7.68
N ARG A 43 14.51 -4.22 7.57
CA ARG A 43 13.98 -5.56 7.25
C ARG A 43 13.93 -5.85 5.76
N GLY A 44 13.93 -4.82 4.91
CA GLY A 44 13.87 -4.96 3.45
C GLY A 44 12.48 -5.26 2.89
N TYR A 45 11.43 -5.21 3.73
CA TYR A 45 10.01 -5.30 3.36
C TYR A 45 9.14 -4.60 4.40
#